data_AF-A0A3B9XZ63-F1
#
_entry.id   AF-A0A3B9XZ63-F1
#
_cell.length_a   1.000
_cell.length_b   1.000
_cell.length_c   1.000
_cell.angle_alpha   90.00
_cell.angle_beta   90.00
_cell.angle_gamma   90.00
#
_symmetry.space_group_name_H-M   'P 1'
#
loop_
_entity.id
_entity.type
_entity.pdbx_description
1 polymer ?
#
loop_
_entity_poly.entity_id
_entity_poly.type
_entity_poly.pdbx_seq_one_letter_code
_entity_poly.pdbx_strand_id
1 'polypeptide(L)'
;NGLQNNGVAGCLKHFPGLGAISSDPHKGLPAVDRSMADLNAIDLAPYKLMIRSDQPAMIMSTDVLMSAIDPTLPAELSPSAINGVLRTQLGYNGVVITDGLYMRGISEKWSLSQAAVLSIIAGNDMIEGPYTPDLVASVVTALKQALQQGTLTMARVNQAVERILLLKIHFGMIKM
;
A
#
# COMPACT_ATOMS: atom_id res chain seq x y z
N ASN A 1 2.58 -18.56 -5.82
CA ASN A 1 2.16 -19.98 -6.02
C ASN A 1 2.21 -20.85 -4.77
N GLY A 2 3.35 -21.09 -4.11
CA GLY A 2 3.44 -22.01 -2.95
C GLY A 2 2.45 -21.73 -1.80
N LEU A 3 2.32 -20.46 -1.37
CA LEU A 3 1.35 -20.06 -0.34
C LEU A 3 -0.11 -20.21 -0.83
N GLN A 4 -0.41 -19.60 -1.97
CA GLN A 4 -1.79 -19.51 -2.49
C GLN A 4 -2.38 -20.86 -2.85
N ASN A 5 -1.57 -21.77 -3.43
CA ASN A 5 -2.01 -23.13 -3.75
C ASN A 5 -2.32 -23.98 -2.51
N ASN A 6 -1.89 -23.53 -1.33
CA ASN A 6 -2.16 -24.16 -0.04
C ASN A 6 -3.17 -23.34 0.80
N GLY A 7 -3.96 -22.47 0.16
CA GLY A 7 -5.02 -21.71 0.82
C GLY A 7 -4.52 -20.53 1.66
N VAL A 8 -3.26 -20.10 1.50
CA VAL A 8 -2.71 -18.93 2.21
C VAL A 8 -2.59 -17.75 1.24
N ALA A 9 -3.23 -16.63 1.56
CA ALA A 9 -3.12 -15.39 0.79
C ALA A 9 -1.67 -14.87 0.82
N GLY A 10 -0.97 -14.95 -0.31
CA GLY A 10 0.39 -14.44 -0.46
C GLY A 10 0.42 -12.93 -0.59
N CYS A 11 1.40 -12.28 0.04
CA CYS A 11 1.62 -10.83 -0.06
C CYS A 11 2.99 -10.53 -0.67
N LEU A 12 2.99 -9.96 -1.88
CA LEU A 12 4.22 -9.51 -2.54
C LEU A 12 4.65 -8.17 -1.94
N LYS A 13 5.94 -8.05 -1.59
CA LYS A 13 6.45 -6.87 -0.90
C LYS A 13 7.93 -6.62 -1.23
N HIS A 14 8.41 -5.38 -1.13
CA HIS A 14 7.72 -4.16 -0.72
C HIS A 14 7.61 -3.21 -1.93
N PHE A 15 6.39 -2.92 -2.38
CA PHE A 15 6.14 -2.10 -3.59
C PHE A 15 6.46 -0.63 -3.30
N PRO A 16 7.14 0.10 -4.21
CA PRO A 16 7.52 -0.23 -5.59
C PRO A 16 8.87 -0.92 -5.78
N GLY A 17 9.55 -1.27 -4.69
CA GLY A 17 10.85 -1.93 -4.70
C GLY A 17 11.83 -1.26 -3.75
N LEU A 18 12.46 -2.07 -2.90
CA LEU A 18 13.46 -1.61 -1.92
C LEU A 18 14.90 -2.06 -2.28
N GLY A 19 15.09 -2.72 -3.41
CA GLY A 19 16.37 -3.37 -3.75
C GLY A 19 17.56 -2.41 -3.95
N ALA A 20 17.29 -1.11 -4.09
CA ALA A 20 18.29 -0.08 -4.34
C ALA A 20 18.45 0.92 -3.19
N ILE A 21 17.73 0.76 -2.08
CA ILE A 21 17.82 1.70 -0.97
C ILE A 21 19.18 1.62 -0.28
N SER A 22 19.69 2.75 0.17
CA SER A 22 20.93 2.87 0.95
C SER A 22 20.70 3.04 2.45
N SER A 23 19.44 3.22 2.87
CA SER A 23 19.04 3.39 4.28
C SER A 23 17.79 2.58 4.60
N ASP A 24 17.67 2.20 5.86
CA ASP A 24 16.56 1.41 6.42
C ASP A 24 15.32 2.30 6.65
N PRO A 25 14.14 1.98 6.07
CA PRO A 25 12.89 2.72 6.31
C PRO A 25 12.47 2.81 7.79
N HIS A 26 12.89 1.84 8.62
CA HIS A 26 12.66 1.91 10.07
C HIS A 26 13.46 3.02 10.76
N LYS A 27 14.47 3.59 10.09
CA LYS A 27 15.39 4.60 10.64
C LYS A 27 15.23 5.98 9.99
N GLY A 28 14.49 6.09 8.89
CA GLY A 28 14.21 7.33 8.17
C GLY A 28 13.76 7.02 6.74
N LEU A 29 13.27 8.02 6.01
CA LEU A 29 12.71 7.81 4.67
C LEU A 29 13.80 7.60 3.61
N PRO A 30 13.98 6.38 3.04
CA PRO A 30 14.90 6.19 1.94
C PRO A 30 14.37 6.82 0.66
N ALA A 31 15.29 7.16 -0.23
CA ALA A 31 14.98 7.58 -1.59
C ALA A 31 15.68 6.66 -2.59
N VAL A 32 15.01 6.42 -3.73
CA VAL A 32 15.61 5.80 -4.91
C VAL A 32 15.55 6.82 -6.04
N ASP A 33 16.73 7.28 -6.45
CA ASP A 33 16.89 8.23 -7.55
C ASP A 33 17.16 7.47 -8.85
N ARG A 34 16.09 7.12 -9.54
CA ARG A 34 16.10 6.41 -10.82
C ARG A 34 15.14 7.08 -11.79
N SER A 35 15.49 7.04 -13.07
CA SER A 35 14.56 7.44 -14.12
C SER A 35 13.34 6.49 -14.14
N MET A 36 12.19 6.95 -14.65
CA MET A 36 11.03 6.07 -14.80
C MET A 36 11.32 4.87 -15.71
N ALA A 37 12.25 5.00 -16.67
CA ALA A 37 12.69 3.89 -17.52
C ALA A 37 13.42 2.82 -16.71
N ASP A 38 14.34 3.23 -15.83
CA ASP A 38 15.07 2.31 -14.95
C ASP A 38 14.16 1.67 -13.91
N LEU A 39 13.25 2.44 -13.30
CA LEU A 39 12.24 1.90 -12.40
C LEU A 39 11.39 0.82 -13.09
N ASN A 40 10.97 1.04 -14.33
CA ASN A 40 10.23 0.04 -15.11
C ASN A 40 11.06 -1.22 -15.42
N ALA A 41 12.34 -1.04 -15.72
CA ALA A 41 13.23 -2.14 -16.11
C ALA A 41 13.73 -2.96 -14.92
N ILE A 42 13.79 -2.38 -13.72
CA ILE A 42 14.43 -2.98 -12.55
C ILE A 42 13.43 -3.17 -11.40
N ASP A 43 12.95 -2.09 -10.80
CA ASP A 43 12.17 -2.14 -9.54
C ASP A 43 10.74 -2.66 -9.75
N LEU A 44 10.09 -2.21 -10.81
CA LEU A 44 8.71 -2.58 -11.15
C LEU A 44 8.64 -3.89 -11.97
N ALA A 45 9.75 -4.35 -12.54
CA ALA A 45 9.79 -5.54 -13.40
C ALA A 45 9.30 -6.80 -12.68
N PRO A 46 9.70 -7.10 -11.42
CA PRO A 46 9.15 -8.21 -10.65
C PRO A 46 7.63 -8.11 -10.47
N TYR A 47 7.10 -6.93 -10.16
CA TYR A 47 5.65 -6.73 -9.99
C TYR A 47 4.90 -6.96 -11.29
N LYS A 48 5.40 -6.41 -12.41
CA LYS A 48 4.80 -6.59 -13.74
C LYS A 48 4.73 -8.07 -14.14
N LEU A 49 5.77 -8.85 -13.81
CA LEU A 49 5.79 -10.29 -14.04
C LEU A 49 4.78 -11.00 -13.13
N MET A 50 4.90 -10.82 -11.81
CA MET A 50 4.12 -11.56 -10.82
C MET A 50 2.63 -11.25 -10.88
N ILE A 51 2.23 -10.00 -11.16
CA ILE A 51 0.82 -9.63 -11.35
C ILE A 51 0.21 -10.41 -12.52
N ARG A 52 0.97 -10.63 -13.60
CA ARG A 52 0.50 -11.33 -14.80
C ARG A 52 0.54 -12.85 -14.65
N SER A 53 1.59 -13.40 -14.06
CA SER A 53 1.81 -14.85 -14.00
C SER A 53 1.16 -15.49 -12.78
N ASP A 54 1.32 -14.86 -11.61
CA ASP A 54 1.10 -15.49 -10.31
C ASP A 54 -0.10 -14.92 -9.57
N GLN A 55 -0.63 -13.77 -10.03
CA GLN A 55 -1.79 -13.08 -9.48
C GLN A 55 -1.74 -13.04 -7.94
N PRO A 56 -0.77 -12.29 -7.36
CA PRO A 56 -0.59 -12.25 -5.92
C PRO A 56 -1.88 -11.76 -5.26
N ALA A 57 -2.25 -12.41 -4.16
CA ALA A 57 -3.48 -12.09 -3.44
C ALA A 57 -3.44 -10.68 -2.82
N MET A 58 -2.25 -10.29 -2.35
CA MET A 58 -1.97 -9.00 -1.75
C MET A 58 -0.66 -8.40 -2.26
N ILE A 59 -0.56 -7.08 -2.24
CA ILE A 59 0.68 -6.33 -2.40
C ILE A 59 0.83 -5.37 -1.23
N MET A 60 2.00 -5.36 -0.60
CA MET A 60 2.34 -4.39 0.44
C MET A 60 3.12 -3.24 -0.19
N SER A 61 2.61 -2.01 -0.06
CA SER A 61 3.35 -0.77 -0.35
C SER A 61 4.25 -0.42 0.85
N THR A 62 5.21 0.49 0.71
CA THR A 62 6.16 0.84 1.80
C THR A 62 6.66 2.28 1.71
N ASP A 63 7.39 2.74 2.74
CA ASP A 63 8.02 4.05 2.76
C ASP A 63 9.32 4.08 1.94
N VAL A 64 9.17 4.55 0.69
CA VAL A 64 10.28 4.94 -0.16
C VAL A 64 9.87 6.13 -1.03
N LEU A 65 10.74 7.12 -1.14
CA LEU A 65 10.56 8.25 -2.05
C LEU A 65 11.18 7.93 -3.42
N MET A 66 10.39 8.01 -4.48
CA MET A 66 10.87 7.82 -5.86
C MET A 66 10.43 9.02 -6.69
N SER A 67 11.34 9.97 -6.90
CA SER A 67 11.05 11.27 -7.52
C SER A 67 10.41 11.15 -8.93
N ALA A 68 10.77 10.09 -9.67
CA ALA A 68 10.19 9.80 -10.98
C ALA A 68 8.73 9.31 -10.94
N ILE A 69 8.23 8.88 -9.78
CA ILE A 69 6.81 8.51 -9.55
C ILE A 69 6.10 9.65 -8.81
N ASP A 70 6.66 10.08 -7.68
CA ASP A 70 6.15 11.18 -6.87
C ASP A 70 7.33 11.86 -6.14
N PRO A 71 7.58 13.16 -6.41
CA PRO A 71 8.69 13.87 -5.78
C PRO A 71 8.40 14.30 -4.34
N THR A 72 7.19 14.08 -3.83
CA THR A 72 6.73 14.65 -2.55
C THR A 72 6.30 13.62 -1.52
N LEU A 73 5.66 12.55 -1.96
CA LEU A 73 5.05 11.56 -1.09
C LEU A 73 5.77 10.21 -1.19
N PRO A 74 6.01 9.53 -0.06
CA PRO A 74 6.45 8.14 -0.09
C PRO A 74 5.40 7.27 -0.76
N ALA A 75 5.82 6.18 -1.38
CA ALA A 75 4.97 5.38 -2.25
C ALA A 75 3.65 4.94 -1.61
N GLU A 76 3.65 4.49 -0.36
CA GLU A 76 2.42 4.06 0.33
C GLU A 76 1.44 5.20 0.66
N LEU A 77 1.86 6.47 0.59
CA LEU A 77 1.00 7.64 0.76
C LEU A 77 0.71 8.37 -0.57
N SER A 78 1.27 7.90 -1.70
CA SER A 78 1.18 8.59 -2.99
C SER A 78 0.07 8.01 -3.89
N PRO A 79 -0.93 8.81 -4.29
CA PRO A 79 -1.88 8.43 -5.33
C PRO A 79 -1.20 8.10 -6.67
N SER A 80 -0.10 8.77 -7.00
CA SER A 80 0.68 8.51 -8.22
C SER A 80 1.31 7.12 -8.19
N ALA A 81 1.83 6.68 -7.04
CA ALA A 81 2.39 5.34 -6.89
C ALA A 81 1.31 4.25 -6.88
N ILE A 82 0.28 4.39 -6.04
CA ILE A 82 -0.71 3.33 -5.85
C ILE A 82 -1.76 3.34 -6.96
N ASN A 83 -2.51 4.42 -7.15
CA ASN A 83 -3.52 4.47 -8.21
C ASN A 83 -2.91 4.62 -9.60
N GLY A 84 -1.86 5.44 -9.75
CA GLY A 84 -1.19 5.66 -11.02
C GLY A 84 -0.39 4.45 -11.49
N VAL A 85 0.66 4.07 -10.78
CA VAL A 85 1.55 2.98 -11.21
C VAL A 85 0.92 1.61 -10.93
N LEU A 86 0.61 1.29 -9.68
CA LEU A 86 0.21 -0.08 -9.32
C LEU A 86 -1.15 -0.50 -9.89
N ARG A 87 -2.18 0.33 -9.71
CA ARG A 87 -3.55 0.02 -10.15
C ARG A 87 -3.73 0.22 -11.65
N THR A 88 -3.27 1.36 -12.18
CA THR A 88 -3.52 1.73 -13.58
C THR A 88 -2.47 1.14 -14.53
N GLN A 89 -1.17 1.43 -14.34
CA GLN A 89 -0.14 0.98 -15.28
C GLN A 89 0.14 -0.52 -15.19
N LEU A 90 0.22 -1.07 -13.98
CA LEU A 90 0.47 -2.50 -13.76
C LEU A 90 -0.81 -3.35 -13.75
N GLY A 91 -1.99 -2.72 -13.64
CA GLY A 91 -3.28 -3.42 -13.72
C GLY A 91 -3.61 -4.28 -12.51
N TYR A 92 -3.01 -4.02 -11.34
CA TYR A 92 -3.27 -4.81 -10.15
C TYR A 92 -4.62 -4.45 -9.53
N ASN A 93 -5.53 -5.43 -9.37
CA ASN A 93 -6.86 -5.21 -8.80
C ASN A 93 -7.11 -5.92 -7.46
N GLY A 94 -6.12 -6.64 -6.93
CA GLY A 94 -6.20 -7.31 -5.61
C GLY A 94 -6.02 -6.34 -4.44
N VAL A 95 -5.90 -6.85 -3.21
CA VAL A 95 -5.76 -6.00 -2.02
C VAL A 95 -4.38 -5.36 -1.95
N VAL A 96 -4.33 -4.06 -1.64
CA VAL A 96 -3.08 -3.37 -1.25
C VAL A 96 -3.11 -3.05 0.24
N ILE A 97 -2.04 -3.37 0.95
CA ILE A 97 -1.83 -3.02 2.36
C ILE A 97 -0.61 -2.10 2.47
N THR A 98 -0.61 -1.19 3.43
CA THR A 98 0.60 -0.41 3.77
C THR A 98 1.64 -1.31 4.43
N ASP A 99 2.88 -0.82 4.53
CA ASP A 99 3.83 -1.30 5.54
C ASP A 99 3.44 -0.69 6.89
N GLY A 100 4.24 -0.95 7.93
CA GLY A 100 4.00 -0.40 9.25
C GLY A 100 4.05 1.13 9.26
N LEU A 101 2.90 1.81 9.28
CA LEU A 101 2.84 3.30 9.31
C LEU A 101 3.45 3.95 10.57
N TYR A 102 3.91 3.15 11.54
CA TYR A 102 4.71 3.61 12.67
C TYR A 102 6.21 3.71 12.36
N MET A 103 6.66 3.21 11.20
CA MET A 103 8.06 3.27 10.77
C MET A 103 8.53 4.71 10.66
N ARG A 104 9.83 4.91 10.87
CA ARG A 104 10.41 6.26 10.98
C ARG A 104 10.34 7.02 9.64
N GLY A 105 10.35 6.32 8.51
CA GLY A 105 10.12 6.89 7.18
C GLY A 105 8.81 7.67 7.04
N ILE A 106 7.74 7.20 7.68
CA ILE A 106 6.48 7.95 7.82
C ILE A 106 6.45 8.84 9.06
N SER A 107 6.74 8.28 10.24
CA SER A 107 6.40 8.91 11.54
C SER A 107 7.19 10.18 11.86
N GLU A 108 8.30 10.45 11.16
CA GLU A 108 9.01 11.73 11.26
C GLU A 108 8.19 12.92 10.74
N LYS A 109 7.27 12.69 9.79
CA LYS A 109 6.54 13.76 9.11
C LYS A 109 5.02 13.66 9.26
N TRP A 110 4.48 12.46 9.43
CA TRP A 110 3.04 12.26 9.59
C TRP A 110 2.74 11.52 10.89
N SER A 111 1.73 12.00 11.63
CA SER A 111 1.15 11.14 12.68
C SER A 111 0.53 9.90 12.04
N LEU A 112 0.46 8.81 12.80
CA LEU A 112 -0.12 7.53 12.35
C LEU A 112 -1.53 7.73 11.77
N SER A 113 -2.38 8.54 12.43
CA SER A 113 -3.73 8.82 11.96
C SER A 113 -3.76 9.64 10.65
N GLN A 114 -2.84 10.58 10.46
CA GLN A 114 -2.72 11.30 9.18
C GLN A 114 -2.26 10.36 8.07
N ALA A 115 -1.22 9.56 8.33
CA ALA A 115 -0.70 8.59 7.37
C ALA A 115 -1.76 7.56 6.97
N ALA A 116 -2.57 7.08 7.92
CA ALA A 116 -3.66 6.16 7.66
C ALA A 116 -4.74 6.75 6.73
N VAL A 117 -5.12 8.03 6.92
CA VAL A 117 -6.06 8.70 6.02
C VAL A 117 -5.45 8.86 4.62
N LEU A 118 -4.20 9.32 4.55
CA LEU A 118 -3.49 9.52 3.28
C LEU A 118 -3.29 8.21 2.51
N SER A 119 -2.98 7.11 3.18
CA SER A 119 -2.77 5.82 2.51
C SER A 119 -4.06 5.26 1.88
N ILE A 120 -5.21 5.43 2.55
CA ILE A 120 -6.50 5.06 1.96
C ILE A 120 -6.84 5.96 0.76
N ILE A 121 -6.59 7.26 0.87
CA ILE A 121 -6.77 8.21 -0.25
C ILE A 121 -5.85 7.84 -1.43
N ALA A 122 -4.60 7.45 -1.17
CA ALA A 122 -3.63 7.03 -2.17
C ALA A 122 -4.10 5.80 -2.96
N GLY A 123 -4.86 4.90 -2.34
CA GLY A 123 -5.39 3.69 -2.99
C GLY A 123 -5.09 2.38 -2.26
N ASN A 124 -4.48 2.43 -1.07
CA ASN A 124 -4.33 1.25 -0.21
C ASN A 124 -5.69 0.84 0.36
N ASP A 125 -5.95 -0.46 0.47
CA ASP A 125 -7.22 -0.98 0.96
C ASP A 125 -7.16 -1.35 2.44
N MET A 126 -5.98 -1.72 2.93
CA MET A 126 -5.73 -2.09 4.33
C MET A 126 -4.59 -1.24 4.91
N ILE A 127 -4.64 -1.07 6.24
CA ILE A 127 -3.67 -0.28 7.00
C ILE A 127 -2.97 -1.23 7.97
N GLU A 128 -1.66 -1.36 7.83
CA GLU A 128 -0.77 -1.86 8.88
C GLU A 128 -0.22 -0.66 9.65
N GLY A 129 -0.27 -0.69 10.98
CA GLY A 129 0.28 0.41 11.78
C GLY A 129 -0.27 0.48 13.20
N PRO A 130 -1.58 0.67 13.42
CA PRO A 130 -2.12 0.78 14.78
C PRO A 130 -1.86 -0.50 15.59
N TYR A 131 -1.04 -0.42 16.65
CA TYR A 131 -0.63 -1.56 17.48
C TYR A 131 -1.15 -1.50 18.93
N THR A 132 -1.98 -0.51 19.26
CA THR A 132 -2.72 -0.44 20.53
C THR A 132 -4.18 -0.09 20.30
N PRO A 133 -5.11 -0.43 21.22
CA PRO A 133 -6.52 -0.05 21.10
C PRO A 133 -6.73 1.47 20.92
N ASP A 134 -5.95 2.30 21.61
CA ASP A 134 -6.04 3.76 21.52
C ASP A 134 -5.59 4.27 20.15
N LEU A 135 -4.52 3.69 19.57
CA LEU A 135 -4.09 4.01 18.22
C LEU A 135 -5.16 3.59 17.20
N VAL A 136 -5.77 2.42 17.36
CA VAL A 136 -6.89 1.97 16.52
C VAL A 136 -8.05 2.96 16.61
N ALA A 137 -8.45 3.36 17.81
CA ALA A 137 -9.53 4.34 18.01
C ALA A 137 -9.23 5.70 17.37
N SER A 138 -7.97 6.16 17.47
CA SER A 138 -7.50 7.40 16.85
C SER A 138 -7.57 7.34 15.31
N VAL A 139 -7.11 6.24 14.70
CA VAL A 139 -7.22 6.06 13.24
C VAL A 139 -8.66 6.00 12.77
N VAL A 140 -9.51 5.25 13.46
CA VAL A 140 -10.94 5.17 13.13
C VAL A 140 -11.60 6.55 13.22
N THR A 141 -11.24 7.34 14.23
CA THR A 141 -11.74 8.72 14.40
C THR A 141 -11.29 9.60 13.24
N ALA A 142 -10.02 9.55 12.85
CA ALA A 142 -9.48 10.34 11.75
C ALA A 142 -10.13 9.97 10.40
N LEU A 143 -10.33 8.67 10.11
CA LEU A 143 -11.04 8.23 8.90
C LEU A 143 -12.47 8.74 8.85
N LYS A 144 -13.20 8.69 9.97
CA LYS A 144 -14.56 9.24 10.09
C LYS A 144 -14.58 10.76 9.86
N GLN A 145 -13.62 11.49 10.41
CA GLN A 145 -13.49 12.93 10.20
C GLN A 145 -13.18 13.26 8.73
N ALA A 146 -12.28 12.52 8.09
CA ALA A 146 -11.98 12.70 6.67
C ALA A 146 -13.20 12.44 5.76
N LEU A 147 -14.04 11.45 6.11
CA LEU A 147 -15.33 11.21 5.45
C LEU A 147 -16.30 12.39 5.65
N GLN A 148 -16.42 12.90 6.87
CA GLN A 148 -17.29 14.05 7.19
C GLN A 148 -16.85 15.33 6.46
N GLN A 149 -15.53 15.52 6.29
CA GLN A 149 -14.94 16.66 5.60
C GLN A 149 -14.93 16.50 4.07
N GLY A 150 -15.23 15.31 3.55
CA GLY A 150 -15.22 15.01 2.11
C GLY A 150 -13.82 14.82 1.51
N THR A 151 -12.76 14.80 2.32
CA THR A 151 -11.39 14.51 1.85
C THR A 151 -11.19 13.02 1.55
N LEU A 152 -11.95 12.15 2.23
CA LEU A 152 -12.13 10.74 1.88
C LEU A 152 -13.58 10.52 1.44
N THR A 153 -13.82 9.69 0.42
CA THR A 153 -15.17 9.36 -0.04
C THR A 153 -15.58 7.97 0.40
N MET A 154 -16.88 7.77 0.67
CA MET A 154 -17.43 6.43 0.93
C MET A 154 -17.27 5.50 -0.27
N ALA A 155 -17.29 6.02 -1.50
CA ALA A 155 -17.00 5.23 -2.70
C ALA A 155 -15.59 4.60 -2.65
N ARG A 156 -14.57 5.38 -2.24
CA ARG A 156 -13.21 4.86 -2.06
C ARG A 156 -13.16 3.77 -0.97
N VAL A 157 -13.82 3.99 0.16
CA VAL A 157 -13.89 2.99 1.25
C VAL A 157 -14.57 1.71 0.79
N ASN A 158 -15.70 1.81 0.08
CA ASN A 158 -16.43 0.66 -0.44
C ASN A 158 -15.59 -0.16 -1.41
N GLN A 159 -14.83 0.48 -2.31
CA GLN A 159 -13.90 -0.21 -3.21
C GLN A 159 -12.82 -1.00 -2.45
N ALA A 160 -12.28 -0.44 -1.36
CA ALA A 160 -11.31 -1.15 -0.52
C ALA A 160 -11.95 -2.37 0.15
N VAL A 161 -13.11 -2.17 0.78
CA VAL A 161 -13.84 -3.23 1.48
C VAL A 161 -14.25 -4.35 0.53
N GLU A 162 -14.70 -4.04 -0.68
CA GLU A 162 -15.07 -5.03 -1.69
C GLU A 162 -13.90 -5.96 -2.02
N ARG A 163 -12.69 -5.41 -2.30
CA ARG A 163 -11.49 -6.21 -2.55
C ARG A 163 -11.14 -7.11 -1.37
N ILE A 164 -11.25 -6.59 -0.14
CA ILE A 164 -10.98 -7.35 1.08
C ILE A 164 -11.98 -8.50 1.26
N LEU A 165 -13.26 -8.26 1.00
CA LEU A 165 -14.30 -9.29 1.10
C LEU A 165 -14.10 -10.37 0.03
N LEU A 166 -13.83 -9.97 -1.22
CA LEU A 166 -13.52 -10.90 -2.30
C LEU A 166 -12.30 -11.76 -1.98
N LEU A 167 -11.24 -11.17 -1.43
CA LEU A 167 -10.08 -11.90 -0.93
C LEU A 167 -10.49 -12.94 0.12
N LYS A 168 -11.23 -12.52 1.15
CA LYS A 168 -11.66 -13.41 2.25
C LYS A 168 -12.55 -14.56 1.76
N ILE A 169 -13.43 -14.31 0.80
CA ILE A 169 -14.27 -15.34 0.16
C ILE A 169 -13.39 -16.30 -0.65
N HIS A 170 -12.49 -15.78 -1.47
CA HIS A 170 -11.60 -16.59 -2.30
C HIS A 170 -10.74 -17.57 -1.49
N PHE A 171 -10.25 -17.14 -0.32
CA PHE A 171 -9.46 -17.98 0.58
C PHE A 171 -10.29 -18.71 1.66
N GLY A 172 -11.62 -18.71 1.57
CA GLY A 172 -12.50 -19.48 2.47
C GLY A 172 -12.53 -18.97 3.93
N MET A 173 -12.06 -17.75 4.20
CA MET A 173 -12.11 -17.11 5.52
C MET A 173 -13.53 -16.66 5.89
N ILE A 174 -14.34 -16.34 4.88
CA ILE A 174 -15.77 -16.07 5.01
C ILE A 174 -16.51 -17.05 4.10
N LYS A 175 -17.54 -17.71 4.64
CA LYS A 175 -18.48 -18.52 3.86
C LYS A 175 -19.64 -17.63 3.41
N MET A 176 -20.05 -17.76 2.15
CA MET A 176 -21.31 -17.22 1.65
C MET A 176 -22.48 -18.12 2.04
#